data_AF-A0A2N1NS82-F1
#
_entry.id   AF-A0A2N1NS82-F1
#
_cell.length_a   1.000
_cell.length_b   1.000
_cell.length_c   1.000
_cell.angle_alpha   90.00
_cell.angle_beta   90.00
_cell.angle_gamma   90.00
#
_symmetry.space_group_name_H-M   'P 1'
#
loop_
_entity.id
_entity.type
_entity.pdbx_description
1 polymer ?
#
loop_
_entity_poly.entity_id
_entity_poly.type
_entity_poly.pdbx_seq_one_letter_code
_entity_poly.pdbx_strand_id
1 'polypeptide(L)'
;MNLVSLRLSHVQFTESSMSLISQFNNLNSLILDNCEGLSNEILYSHFLLSKLVINSRQQDITLPLLKKFGKNLKSLGLSIYDLEIADKLLSFCPQVNEIYLNICVEKTEKYCDYGELKKMEESWKNAIKSAYSHRKISVL
;
A
#
# COMPACT_ATOMS: atom_id res chain seq x y z
N MET A 1 -9.76 21.75 6.51
CA MET A 1 -10.54 20.84 5.65
C MET A 1 -10.50 19.45 6.28
N ASN A 2 -11.66 18.80 6.52
CA ASN A 2 -11.77 17.57 7.32
C ASN A 2 -11.77 16.28 6.48
N LEU A 3 -10.86 16.15 5.52
CA LEU A 3 -10.76 14.92 4.73
C LEU A 3 -10.12 13.81 5.58
N VAL A 4 -10.86 12.74 5.85
CA VAL A 4 -10.40 11.61 6.69
C VAL A 4 -9.96 10.40 5.86
N SER A 5 -10.47 10.26 4.63
CA SER A 5 -10.13 9.16 3.73
C SER A 5 -9.95 9.67 2.31
N LEU A 6 -8.91 9.19 1.64
CA LEU A 6 -8.57 9.49 0.26
C LEU A 6 -8.21 8.19 -0.44
N ARG A 7 -8.95 7.87 -1.50
CA ARG A 7 -8.62 6.78 -2.43
C ARG A 7 -8.43 7.38 -3.81
N LEU A 8 -7.28 7.12 -4.40
CA LEU A 8 -6.92 7.54 -5.74
C LEU A 8 -6.51 6.31 -6.54
N SER A 9 -6.97 6.25 -7.79
CA SER A 9 -6.68 5.15 -8.69
C SER A 9 -6.28 5.68 -10.06
N HIS A 10 -5.21 5.16 -10.66
CA HIS A 10 -4.75 5.56 -12.00
C HIS A 10 -4.44 7.07 -12.13
N VAL A 11 -3.87 7.65 -11.07
CA VAL A 11 -3.51 9.08 -11.04
C VAL A 11 -2.00 9.24 -11.21
N GLN A 12 -1.61 10.16 -12.09
CA GLN A 12 -0.24 10.67 -12.17
C GLN A 12 -0.13 11.93 -11.31
N PHE A 13 0.68 11.86 -10.26
CA PHE A 13 0.90 12.99 -9.37
C PHE A 13 1.88 14.00 -9.99
N THR A 14 1.53 15.27 -9.84
CA THR A 14 2.40 16.43 -10.03
C THR A 14 2.75 17.05 -8.68
N GLU A 15 3.77 17.91 -8.62
CA GLU A 15 4.11 18.68 -7.41
C GLU A 15 2.89 19.44 -6.86
N SER A 16 2.08 20.06 -7.73
CA SER A 16 0.87 20.76 -7.29
C SER A 16 -0.14 19.83 -6.61
N SER A 17 -0.34 18.61 -7.14
CA SER A 17 -1.22 17.63 -6.53
C SER A 17 -0.68 17.09 -5.20
N MET A 18 0.64 16.95 -5.07
CA MET A 18 1.30 16.52 -3.84
C MET A 18 1.25 17.57 -2.74
N SER A 19 1.46 18.84 -3.10
CA SER A 19 1.27 19.98 -2.22
C SER A 19 -0.15 20.02 -1.66
N LEU A 20 -1.16 19.82 -2.52
CA LEU A 20 -2.57 19.78 -2.10
C LEU A 20 -2.84 18.62 -1.14
N ILE A 21 -2.44 17.40 -1.51
CA ILE A 21 -2.70 16.19 -0.70
C ILE A 21 -2.03 16.32 0.67
N SER A 22 -0.84 16.89 0.74
CA SER A 22 -0.07 17.04 1.98
C SER A 22 -0.72 17.97 3.01
N GLN A 23 -1.73 18.78 2.63
CA GLN A 23 -2.46 19.67 3.53
C GLN A 23 -3.59 18.96 4.32
N PHE A 24 -3.94 17.72 3.97
CA PHE A 24 -5.01 16.98 4.65
C PHE A 24 -4.55 16.37 5.97
N ASN A 25 -4.26 17.19 6.98
CA ASN A 25 -3.69 16.75 8.27
C ASN A 25 -4.55 15.70 9.02
N ASN A 26 -5.87 15.70 8.80
CA ASN A 26 -6.78 14.72 9.42
C ASN A 26 -6.92 13.42 8.62
N LEU A 27 -6.15 13.26 7.54
CA LEU A 27 -6.21 12.07 6.71
C LEU A 27 -5.75 10.85 7.51
N ASN A 28 -6.66 9.88 7.63
CA ASN A 28 -6.47 8.66 8.41
C ASN A 28 -6.36 7.42 7.52
N SER A 29 -6.96 7.45 6.33
CA SER A 29 -6.88 6.37 5.34
C SER A 29 -6.41 6.93 4.00
N LEU A 30 -5.26 6.43 3.52
CA LEU A 30 -4.73 6.74 2.20
C LEU A 30 -4.61 5.45 1.38
N ILE A 31 -5.26 5.40 0.23
CA ILE A 31 -5.25 4.27 -0.69
C ILE A 31 -4.81 4.79 -2.07
N LEU A 32 -3.68 4.29 -2.56
CA LEU A 32 -3.07 4.66 -3.83
C LEU A 32 -3.00 3.43 -4.73
N ASP A 33 -3.92 3.33 -5.68
CA ASP A 33 -4.05 2.20 -6.60
C ASP A 33 -3.51 2.56 -7.98
N ASN A 34 -2.42 1.92 -8.40
CA ASN A 34 -1.77 2.15 -9.69
C ASN A 34 -1.52 3.65 -9.98
N CYS A 35 -0.99 4.36 -8.98
CA CYS A 35 -0.60 5.76 -9.11
C CYS A 35 0.87 5.89 -9.54
N GLU A 36 1.18 6.96 -10.24
CA GLU A 36 2.52 7.32 -10.69
C GLU A 36 2.94 8.71 -10.17
N GLY A 37 4.23 9.04 -10.21
CA GLY A 37 4.73 10.35 -9.82
C GLY A 37 4.67 10.69 -8.32
N LEU A 38 4.51 9.71 -7.43
CA LEU A 38 4.50 9.96 -5.98
C LEU A 38 5.89 10.44 -5.53
N SER A 39 5.97 11.69 -5.06
CA SER A 39 7.22 12.33 -4.67
C SER A 39 7.42 12.33 -3.16
N ASN A 40 8.65 12.58 -2.72
CA ASN A 40 8.99 12.69 -1.29
C ASN A 40 8.27 13.85 -0.58
N GLU A 41 7.59 14.75 -1.28
CA GLU A 41 6.83 15.84 -0.65
C GLU A 41 5.74 15.33 0.30
N ILE A 42 5.16 14.17 0.00
CA ILE A 42 4.19 13.51 0.88
C ILE A 42 4.78 13.22 2.27
N LEU A 43 6.11 13.12 2.37
CA LEU A 43 6.85 12.97 3.64
C LEU A 43 6.98 14.26 4.43
N TYR A 44 6.39 15.39 3.99
CA TYR A 44 6.22 16.59 4.80
C TYR A 44 4.81 16.74 5.38
N SER A 45 3.85 15.94 4.94
CA SER A 45 2.48 15.97 5.45
C SER A 45 2.36 15.61 6.94
N HIS A 46 1.32 16.09 7.62
CA HIS A 46 1.06 15.77 9.02
C HIS A 46 -0.09 14.76 9.17
N PHE A 47 -0.19 13.79 8.26
CA PHE A 47 -1.25 12.80 8.28
C PHE A 47 -1.27 11.98 9.57
N LEU A 48 -2.47 11.59 9.98
CA LEU A 48 -2.73 10.70 11.12
C LEU A 48 -3.15 9.32 10.61
N LEU A 49 -2.35 8.75 9.70
CA LEU A 49 -2.69 7.50 9.01
C LEU A 49 -2.81 6.34 10.01
N SER A 50 -3.98 5.68 9.97
CA SER A 50 -4.17 4.34 10.54
C SER A 50 -4.28 3.27 9.45
N LYS A 51 -4.59 3.67 8.20
CA LYS A 51 -4.61 2.80 7.02
C LYS A 51 -3.80 3.42 5.88
N LEU A 52 -2.87 2.65 5.35
CA LEU A 52 -2.09 2.99 4.16
C LEU A 52 -2.11 1.81 3.21
N VAL A 53 -2.54 2.01 1.97
CA VAL A 53 -2.46 1.01 0.90
C VAL A 53 -1.70 1.65 -0.26
N ILE A 54 -0.57 1.05 -0.62
CA ILE A 54 0.23 1.47 -1.77
C ILE A 54 0.27 0.29 -2.72
N ASN A 55 -0.48 0.39 -3.81
CA ASN A 55 -0.47 -0.56 -4.90
C ASN A 55 0.13 0.09 -6.15
N SER A 56 1.42 0.38 -6.10
CA SER A 56 2.15 0.90 -7.25
C SER A 56 3.53 0.26 -7.31
N ARG A 57 4.20 0.38 -8.46
CA ARG A 57 5.60 -0.05 -8.62
C ARG A 57 6.61 0.86 -7.91
N GLN A 58 6.15 1.79 -7.08
CA GLN A 58 6.96 2.85 -6.50
C GLN A 58 7.71 2.36 -5.25
N GLN A 59 8.50 1.29 -5.39
CA GLN A 59 9.25 0.69 -4.28
C GLN A 59 10.13 1.72 -3.54
N ASP A 60 10.64 2.71 -4.26
CA ASP A 60 11.54 3.75 -3.72
C ASP A 60 10.91 4.60 -2.62
N ILE A 61 9.59 4.83 -2.64
CA ILE A 61 8.90 5.69 -1.67
C ILE A 61 8.10 4.92 -0.62
N THR A 62 7.77 3.65 -0.87
CA THR A 62 7.10 2.77 0.09
C THR A 62 7.86 2.73 1.42
N LEU A 63 9.18 2.48 1.39
CA LEU A 63 9.97 2.40 2.62
C LEU A 63 10.03 3.73 3.40
N PRO A 64 10.32 4.90 2.78
CA PRO A 64 10.20 6.20 3.44
C PRO A 64 8.82 6.46 4.07
N LEU A 65 7.73 6.10 3.38
CA LEU A 65 6.37 6.25 3.90
C LEU A 65 6.16 5.40 5.16
N LEU A 66 6.60 4.14 5.15
CA LEU A 66 6.49 3.27 6.33
C LEU A 66 7.37 3.74 7.48
N LYS A 67 8.57 4.26 7.22
CA LYS A 67 9.42 4.86 8.26
C LYS A 67 8.73 6.05 8.94
N LYS A 68 8.01 6.87 8.16
CA LYS A 68 7.33 8.06 8.67
C LYS A 68 6.02 7.73 9.39
N PHE A 69 5.15 6.92 8.77
CA PHE A 69 3.77 6.72 9.22
C PHE A 69 3.53 5.35 9.87
N GLY A 70 4.42 4.38 9.67
CA GLY A 70 4.21 2.96 9.99
C GLY A 70 3.85 2.67 11.44
N LYS A 71 4.39 3.42 12.40
CA LYS A 71 4.12 3.22 13.83
C LYS A 71 2.65 3.33 14.22
N ASN A 72 1.88 4.13 13.48
CA ASN A 72 0.46 4.39 13.74
C ASN A 72 -0.48 3.53 12.88
N LEU A 73 0.06 2.80 11.89
CA LEU A 73 -0.73 1.97 10.99
C LEU A 73 -1.29 0.76 11.74
N LYS A 74 -2.59 0.56 11.57
CA LYS A 74 -3.33 -0.66 11.94
C LYS A 74 -3.53 -1.56 10.72
N SER A 75 -3.68 -0.93 9.54
CA SER A 75 -3.92 -1.57 8.26
C SER A 75 -2.85 -1.16 7.25
N LEU A 76 -2.21 -2.12 6.61
CA LEU A 76 -1.19 -1.88 5.58
C LEU A 76 -1.52 -2.66 4.31
N GLY A 77 -1.58 -1.99 3.17
CA GLY A 77 -1.67 -2.61 1.86
C GLY A 77 -0.36 -2.54 1.10
N LEU A 78 0.14 -3.68 0.65
CA LEU A 78 1.38 -3.82 -0.11
C LEU A 78 1.11 -4.52 -1.44
N SER A 79 1.93 -4.17 -2.43
CA SER A 79 2.00 -4.94 -3.68
C SER A 79 2.62 -6.31 -3.42
N ILE A 80 2.23 -7.30 -4.21
CA ILE A 80 2.81 -8.65 -4.14
C ILE A 80 4.33 -8.66 -4.33
N TYR A 81 4.87 -7.71 -5.11
CA TYR A 81 6.30 -7.56 -5.35
C TYR A 81 7.07 -7.12 -4.10
N ASP A 82 6.39 -6.55 -3.11
CA ASP A 82 7.00 -6.12 -1.85
C ASP A 82 7.06 -7.26 -0.82
N LEU A 83 6.50 -8.44 -1.13
CA LEU A 83 6.47 -9.58 -0.20
C LEU A 83 7.85 -10.14 0.12
N GLU A 84 8.80 -10.08 -0.83
CA GLU A 84 10.18 -10.51 -0.60
C GLU A 84 10.86 -9.73 0.52
N ILE A 85 10.45 -8.48 0.73
CA ILE A 85 10.97 -7.59 1.77
C ILE A 85 9.94 -7.29 2.87
N ALA A 86 8.85 -8.06 2.94
CA ALA A 86 7.75 -7.78 3.85
C ALA A 86 8.18 -7.74 5.32
N ASP A 87 9.07 -8.63 5.77
CA ASP A 87 9.58 -8.60 7.14
C ASP A 87 10.26 -7.26 7.48
N LYS A 88 11.08 -6.75 6.54
CA LYS A 88 11.73 -5.45 6.68
C LYS A 88 10.70 -4.34 6.71
N LEU A 89 9.70 -4.34 5.83
CA LEU A 89 8.64 -3.32 5.79
C LEU A 89 7.78 -3.34 7.06
N LEU A 90 7.43 -4.53 7.54
CA LEU A 90 6.60 -4.73 8.73
C LEU A 90 7.34 -4.42 10.03
N SER A 91 8.67 -4.44 10.05
CA SER A 91 9.46 -3.96 11.19
C SER A 91 9.20 -2.47 11.51
N PHE A 92 8.78 -1.68 10.53
CA PHE A 92 8.37 -0.28 10.70
C PHE A 92 6.91 -0.11 11.13
N CYS A 93 6.12 -1.19 11.10
CA CYS A 93 4.68 -1.18 11.30
C CYS A 93 4.24 -2.15 12.42
N PRO A 94 4.69 -1.96 13.67
CA PRO A 94 4.51 -2.93 14.75
C PRO A 94 3.04 -3.15 15.16
N GLN A 95 2.16 -2.17 14.90
CA GLN A 95 0.75 -2.20 15.25
C GLN A 95 -0.15 -2.76 14.13
N VAL A 96 0.42 -3.10 12.97
CA VAL A 96 -0.34 -3.64 11.84
C VAL A 96 -0.86 -5.03 12.19
N ASN A 97 -2.18 -5.13 12.23
CA ASN A 97 -2.91 -6.38 12.44
C ASN A 97 -3.76 -6.76 11.22
N GLU A 98 -3.90 -5.86 10.24
CA GLU A 98 -4.57 -6.12 8.97
C GLU A 98 -3.64 -5.84 7.78
N ILE A 99 -3.35 -6.85 6.98
CA ILE A 99 -2.55 -6.73 5.77
C ILE A 99 -3.47 -6.90 4.56
N TYR A 100 -3.46 -5.92 3.67
CA TYR A 100 -4.11 -5.98 2.38
C TYR A 100 -3.07 -6.33 1.31
N LEU A 101 -3.37 -7.32 0.49
CA LEU A 101 -2.51 -7.71 -0.61
C LEU A 101 -3.14 -7.26 -1.89
N ASN A 102 -2.35 -6.60 -2.72
CA ASN A 102 -2.79 -6.20 -4.04
C ASN A 102 -1.98 -6.94 -5.12
N ILE A 103 -2.72 -7.60 -6.00
CA ILE A 103 -2.18 -8.33 -7.14
C ILE A 103 -2.44 -7.47 -8.38
N CYS A 104 -1.49 -6.60 -8.70
CA CYS A 104 -1.55 -5.85 -9.94
C CYS A 104 -1.17 -6.78 -11.09
N VAL A 105 -2.17 -7.30 -11.79
CA VAL A 105 -1.96 -8.02 -13.05
C VAL A 105 -1.81 -6.97 -14.14
N GLU A 106 -0.60 -6.78 -14.64
CA GLU A 106 -0.43 -6.00 -15.86
C GLU A 106 -1.22 -6.68 -16.97
N LYS A 107 -2.19 -5.97 -17.54
CA LYS A 107 -2.79 -6.34 -18.81
C LYS A 107 -1.80 -6.07 -19.95
N THR A 108 -0.58 -6.56 -19.84
CA THR A 108 0.38 -6.58 -20.95
C THR A 108 0.08 -7.84 -21.77
N GLU A 109 -0.88 -7.70 -22.67
CA GLU A 109 -0.97 -8.44 -23.94
C GLU A 109 -0.54 -9.92 -23.90
N LYS A 110 -1.26 -10.72 -23.12
CA LYS A 110 -1.65 -12.11 -23.40
C LYS A 110 -2.61 -12.50 -22.30
N TYR A 111 -3.64 -13.24 -22.66
CA TYR A 111 -4.64 -13.78 -21.74
C TYR A 111 -3.94 -14.35 -20.50
N CYS A 112 -3.92 -13.60 -19.41
CA CYS A 112 -3.49 -14.12 -18.12
C CYS A 112 -4.59 -15.11 -17.73
N ASP A 113 -4.29 -16.41 -17.78
CA ASP A 113 -5.26 -17.44 -17.46
C ASP A 113 -5.76 -17.18 -16.03
N TYR A 114 -7.05 -16.92 -15.91
CA TYR A 114 -7.70 -16.68 -14.62
C TYR A 114 -7.43 -17.84 -13.64
N GLY A 115 -7.26 -19.07 -14.14
CA GLY A 115 -6.85 -20.22 -13.33
C GLY A 115 -5.44 -20.10 -12.75
N GLU A 116 -4.48 -19.56 -13.51
CA GLU A 116 -3.12 -19.34 -13.01
C GLU A 116 -3.07 -18.20 -11.98
N LEU A 117 -3.79 -17.11 -12.24
CA LEU A 117 -3.93 -16.01 -11.27
C LEU A 117 -4.53 -16.48 -9.95
N LYS A 118 -5.57 -17.32 -10.00
CA LYS A 118 -6.19 -17.86 -8.80
C LYS A 118 -5.24 -18.79 -8.02
N LYS A 119 -4.47 -19.63 -8.72
CA LYS A 119 -3.43 -20.47 -8.09
C LYS A 119 -2.33 -19.63 -7.44
N MET A 120 -1.90 -18.55 -8.10
CA MET A 120 -0.95 -17.61 -7.53
C MET A 120 -1.54 -16.95 -6.28
N GLU A 121 -2.75 -16.40 -6.35
CA GLU A 121 -3.44 -15.79 -5.22
C GLU A 121 -3.54 -16.76 -4.02
N GLU A 122 -3.94 -18.02 -4.25
CA GLU A 122 -4.03 -19.05 -3.21
C GLU A 122 -2.65 -19.42 -2.62
N SER A 123 -1.63 -19.59 -3.47
CA SER A 123 -0.26 -19.85 -3.03
C SER A 123 0.26 -18.74 -2.12
N TRP A 124 0.05 -17.48 -2.51
CA TRP A 124 0.46 -16.32 -1.72
C TRP A 124 -0.36 -16.16 -0.45
N LYS A 125 -1.67 -16.37 -0.48
CA LYS A 125 -2.51 -16.43 0.73
C LYS A 125 -1.94 -17.42 1.74
N ASN A 126 -1.49 -18.59 1.29
CA ASN A 126 -0.92 -19.61 2.15
C ASN A 126 0.47 -19.22 2.69
N ALA A 127 1.35 -18.72 1.84
CA ALA A 127 2.69 -18.26 2.26
C ALA A 127 2.59 -17.17 3.35
N ILE A 128 1.67 -16.23 3.19
CA ILE A 128 1.50 -15.09 4.11
C ILE A 128 0.80 -15.52 5.40
N LYS A 129 -0.20 -16.42 5.33
CA LYS A 129 -0.77 -17.04 6.53
C LYS A 129 0.28 -17.80 7.34
N SER A 130 1.21 -18.47 6.65
CA SER A 130 2.32 -19.17 7.30
C SER A 130 3.31 -18.20 7.95
N ALA A 131 3.66 -17.11 7.26
CA ALA A 131 4.63 -16.12 7.76
C ALA A 131 4.06 -15.19 8.85
N TYR A 132 2.76 -14.88 8.79
CA TYR A 132 2.09 -13.88 9.63
C TYR A 132 0.79 -14.41 10.26
N SER A 133 0.87 -15.58 10.89
CA SER A 133 -0.28 -16.33 11.43
C SER A 133 -1.16 -15.56 12.44
N HIS A 134 -0.62 -14.54 13.10
CA HIS A 134 -1.35 -13.70 14.06
C HIS A 134 -2.03 -12.47 13.45
N ARG A 135 -1.90 -12.24 12.14
CA ARG A 135 -2.45 -11.06 11.45
C ARG A 135 -3.61 -11.43 10.54
N LYS A 136 -4.62 -10.57 10.48
CA LYS A 136 -5.73 -10.70 9.53
C LYS A 136 -5.21 -10.34 8.14
N ILE A 137 -5.37 -11.24 7.19
CA ILE A 137 -4.95 -11.04 5.80
C ILE A 137 -6.20 -10.93 4.94
N SER A 138 -6.30 -9.83 4.20
CA SER A 138 -7.36 -9.54 3.24
C SER A 138 -6.72 -9.36 1.86
N VAL A 139 -7.39 -9.81 0.80
CA VAL A 139 -7.00 -9.50 -0.58
C VAL A 139 -7.93 -8.40 -1.08
N LEU A 140 -7.36 -7.35 -1.69
CA LEU A 140 -8.11 -6.24 -2.29
C LEU A 140 -8.50 -6.55 -3.74
#